data_AF-A0A1I3B9K2-F1
#
_entry.id   AF-A0A1I3B9K2-F1
#
_cell.length_a   1.000
_cell.length_b   1.000
_cell.length_c   1.000
_cell.angle_alpha   90.00
_cell.angle_beta   90.00
_cell.angle_gamma   90.00
#
_symmetry.space_group_name_H-M   'P 1'
#
loop_
_entity.id
_entity.type
_entity.pdbx_description
1 polymer ?
#
loop_
_entity_poly.entity_id
_entity_poly.type
_entity_poly.pdbx_seq_one_letter_code
_entity_poly.pdbx_strand_id
1 'polypeptide(L)' 'MSLLRRLEILEDAALRQGGDPGYKLVMIEDDEMPQEAIARSGLTNWPMDRILLISFVKANRKLPRIG' A
#
# COMPACT_ATOMS: atom_id res chain seq x y z
N MET A 1 4.97 -19.88 -5.08
CA MET A 1 5.21 -18.42 -5.18
C MET A 1 4.89 -17.76 -3.84
N SER A 2 5.86 -17.09 -3.22
CA SER A 2 5.67 -16.29 -2.01
C SER A 2 4.88 -15.02 -2.31
N LEU A 3 4.30 -14.41 -1.28
CA LEU A 3 3.48 -13.20 -1.38
C LEU A 3 4.32 -11.97 -1.78
N LEU A 4 5.55 -11.89 -1.25
CA LEU A 4 6.58 -10.91 -1.64
C LEU A 4 6.80 -10.86 -3.14
N ARG A 5 6.97 -12.03 -3.78
CA ARG A 5 7.23 -12.11 -5.22
C ARG A 5 6.05 -11.66 -6.08
N ARG A 6 4.82 -11.67 -5.54
CA ARG A 6 3.64 -11.14 -6.25
C ARG A 6 3.55 -9.62 -6.15
N LEU A 7 3.98 -9.04 -5.03
CA LEU A 7 4.04 -7.59 -4.84
C LEU A 7 5.12 -6.97 -5.73
N GLU A 8 6.29 -7.60 -5.82
CA GLU A 8 7.37 -7.15 -6.72
C GLU A 8 6.92 -7.13 -8.19
N ILE A 9 6.16 -8.15 -8.64
CA ILE A 9 5.62 -8.21 -10.00
C ILE A 9 4.55 -7.13 -10.23
N LEU A 10 3.73 -6.82 -9.22
CA LEU A 10 2.73 -5.77 -9.30
C LEU A 10 3.37 -4.39 -9.41
N GLU A 11 4.44 -4.15 -8.66
CA GLU A 11 5.21 -2.90 -8.70
C GLU A 11 5.91 -2.71 -10.06
N ASP A 12 6.56 -3.76 -10.59
CA ASP A 12 7.18 -3.73 -11.92
C ASP A 12 6.16 -3.54 -13.04
N ALA A 13 4.98 -4.16 -12.93
CA ALA A 13 3.88 -3.96 -13.88
C ALA A 13 3.33 -2.53 -13.84
N ALA A 14 3.26 -1.90 -12.66
CA ALA A 14 2.82 -0.52 -12.50
C ALA A 14 3.85 0.50 -13.04
N LEU A 15 5.15 0.22 -12.87
CA LEU A 15 6.25 1.06 -13.39
C LEU A 15 6.30 1.09 -14.92
N ARG A 16 5.92 0.01 -15.60
CA ARG A 16 5.98 -0.12 -17.06
C ARG A 16 4.85 0.59 -17.81
N GLN A 17 3.83 1.11 -17.13
CA GLN A 17 2.67 1.75 -17.80
C GLN A 17 2.86 3.22 -18.20
N GLY A 18 4.05 3.82 -17.98
CA GLY A 18 4.52 4.96 -18.76
C GLY A 18 3.96 6.34 -18.36
N GLY A 19 4.88 7.30 -18.15
CA GLY A 19 4.65 8.74 -18.19
C GLY A 19 3.97 9.39 -16.98
N ASP A 20 3.11 8.64 -16.29
CA ASP A 20 2.51 9.04 -15.03
C ASP A 20 3.47 8.61 -13.89
N PRO A 21 3.68 9.37 -12.80
CA PRO A 21 4.60 9.01 -11.71
C PRO A 21 4.35 7.62 -11.07
N GLY A 22 3.30 6.90 -11.50
CA GLY A 22 2.98 5.55 -11.10
C GLY A 22 2.20 5.55 -9.79
N TYR A 23 1.46 4.48 -9.56
CA TYR A 23 0.89 4.24 -8.25
C TYR A 23 2.00 3.80 -7.29
N LYS A 24 2.01 4.38 -6.09
CA LYS A 24 2.90 3.96 -5.01
C LYS A 24 2.15 3.06 -4.06
N LEU A 25 2.74 1.91 -3.77
CA LEU A 25 2.19 0.93 -2.85
C LEU A 25 2.80 1.18 -1.48
N VAL A 26 1.96 1.42 -0.48
CA VAL A 26 2.37 1.65 0.90
C VAL A 26 1.75 0.58 1.77
N MET A 27 2.59 -0.19 2.44
CA MET A 27 2.14 -1.18 3.43
C MET A 27 1.85 -0.48 4.75
N ILE A 28 0.64 -0.66 5.28
CA ILE A 28 0.23 -0.23 6.61
C ILE A 28 0.52 -1.37 7.60
N GLU A 29 1.26 -1.08 8.66
CA GLU A 29 1.50 -2.01 9.77
C GLU A 29 0.29 -2.15 10.71
N ASP A 30 0.30 -3.16 11.58
CA ASP A 30 -0.77 -3.33 12.56
C ASP A 30 -0.84 -2.10 13.49
N ASP A 31 -2.01 -1.46 13.57
CA ASP A 31 -2.29 -0.26 14.37
C ASP A 31 -1.61 1.03 13.88
N GLU A 32 -1.04 1.02 12.68
CA GLU A 32 -0.49 2.21 12.01
C GLU A 32 -1.60 2.98 11.28
N MET A 33 -1.62 4.31 11.42
CA MET A 33 -2.54 5.15 10.67
C MET A 33 -2.06 5.34 9.23
N PRO A 34 -2.96 5.46 8.24
CA PRO A 34 -2.59 5.69 6.84
C PRO A 34 -1.57 6.81 6.63
N GLN A 35 -1.70 7.93 7.37
CA GLN A 35 -0.81 9.07 7.27
C GLN A 35 0.60 8.75 7.79
N GLU A 36 0.70 7.92 8.82
CA GLU A 36 1.98 7.48 9.40
C GLU A 36 2.70 6.56 8.42
N ALA A 37 1.98 5.63 7.79
CA ALA A 37 2.53 4.74 6.76
C ALA A 37 3.04 5.51 5.53
N ILE A 38 2.31 6.54 5.10
CA ILE A 38 2.71 7.42 4.00
C ILE A 38 3.95 8.23 4.38
N ALA A 39 3.99 8.77 5.60
CA ALA A 39 5.12 9.54 6.09
C ALA A 39 6.38 8.69 6.23
N ARG A 40 6.25 7.48 6.78
CA ARG A 40 7.33 6.49 6.87
C ARG A 40 7.88 6.10 5.50
N SER A 41 7.02 6.05 4.50
CA SER A 41 7.40 5.75 3.11
C SER A 41 8.00 6.95 2.36
N GLY A 42 8.09 8.13 3.00
CA GLY A 42 8.63 9.35 2.38
C GLY A 42 7.72 9.95 1.30
N LEU A 43 6.42 9.61 1.31
CA LEU A 43 5.45 9.98 0.27
C LEU A 43 4.53 11.14 0.67
N THR A 44 4.89 11.93 1.69
CA THR A 44 4.10 13.08 2.14
C THR A 44 3.84 14.13 1.06
N ASN A 45 4.75 14.25 0.09
CA ASN A 45 4.63 15.18 -1.04
C ASN A 45 4.08 14.51 -2.31
N TRP A 46 3.65 13.25 -2.23
CA TRP A 46 3.11 12.50 -3.35
C TRP A 46 1.60 12.70 -3.48
N PRO A 47 1.02 12.72 -4.71
CA PRO A 47 -0.42 12.80 -4.87
C PRO A 47 -1.14 11.66 -4.16
N MET A 48 -2.00 11.99 -3.20
CA MET A 48 -2.70 11.01 -2.34
C MET A 48 -3.62 10.08 -3.14
N ASP A 49 -4.19 10.55 -4.24
CA ASP A 49 -4.99 9.78 -5.20
C ASP A 49 -4.19 8.69 -5.92
N ARG A 50 -2.87 8.68 -5.76
CA ARG A 50 -1.92 7.75 -6.38
C ARG A 50 -1.17 6.88 -5.38
N ILE A 51 -1.61 6.89 -4.11
CA ILE A 51 -1.06 6.02 -3.08
C ILE A 51 -2.07 4.89 -2.81
N LEU A 52 -1.65 3.67 -3.07
CA LEU A 52 -2.40 2.46 -2.76
C LEU A 52 -1.94 1.92 -1.42
N LEU A 53 -2.83 1.94 -0.43
CA LEU A 53 -2.56 1.44 0.90
C LEU A 53 -2.91 -0.04 1.01
N ILE A 54 -1.96 -0.85 1.45
CA ILE A 54 -2.13 -2.29 1.66
C ILE A 54 -2.04 -2.58 3.15
N SER A 55 -3.11 -3.14 3.72
CA SER A 55 -3.09 -3.66 5.09
C SER A 55 -3.26 -5.18 5.07
N PHE A 56 -2.40 -5.89 5.81
CA PHE A 56 -2.55 -7.33 6.02
C PHE A 56 -3.44 -7.59 7.23
N VAL A 57 -4.71 -7.87 6.98
CA VAL A 57 -5.61 -8.36 8.04
C VAL A 57 -5.26 -9.82 8.37
N LYS A 58 -4.81 -10.06 9.61
CA LYS A 58 -4.71 -11.41 10.15
C LYS A 58 -6.11 -12.05 10.14
N ALA A 59 -6.22 -13.29 9.68
CA ALA A 59 -7.49 -14.04 9.61
C ALA A 59 -8.25 -14.14 10.96
N ASN A 60 -7.57 -13.85 12.08
CA ASN A 60 -8.12 -13.87 13.43
C ASN A 60 -8.56 -12.49 13.96
N ARG A 61 -8.42 -11.41 13.19
CA ARG A 61 -8.97 -10.09 13.55
C ARG A 61 -10.46 -10.08 13.17
N LYS A 62 -11.34 -10.13 14.19
CA LYS A 62 -12.76 -9.79 14.01
C LYS A 62 -12.82 -8.41 13.35
N LEU A 63 -13.28 -8.35 12.11
CA LEU A 63 -13.54 -7.10 11.42
C LEU A 63 -14.41 -6.21 12.33
N PRO A 64 -14.04 -4.94 12.58
CA PRO A 64 -14.94 -4.03 13.27
C PRO A 64 -16.21 -3.92 12.42
N ARG A 65 -17.34 -4.27 13.04
CA ARG A 65 -18.65 -4.05 12.44
C ARG A 65 -18.81 -2.55 12.28
N ILE A 66 -18.70 -2.09 11.05
CA ILE A 66 -19.24 -0.80 10.60
C ILE A 66 -20.76 -0.89 10.82
N GLY A 67 -21.24 -0.15 11.82
CA GLY A 67 -22.65 0.10 12.10
C GLY A 67 -22.97 1.55 11.85
#